data_AF-A0AAV5USF3-F1
#
_entry.id   AF-A0AAV5USF3-F1
#
_cell.length_a   1.000
_cell.length_b   1.000
_cell.length_c   1.000
_cell.angle_alpha   90.00
_cell.angle_beta   90.00
_cell.angle_gamma   90.00
#
_symmetry.space_group_name_H-M   'P 1'
#
loop_
_entity.id
_entity.type
_entity.pdbx_description
1 polymer ?
#
loop_
_entity_poly.entity_id
_entity_poly.type
_entity_poly.pdbx_seq_one_letter_code
_entity_poly.pdbx_strand_id
1 'polypeptide(L)'
;LMIINATTHALIYVLVVSVIPEWSTVRQNDESSLFIQPSTLPILIIAFLCGFADAANNTTRTVISSLLIPGGSQRVFGASRFYHGLAASILFFSSPSLS
;
A
#
# COMPACT_ATOMS: atom_id res chain seq x y z
N LEU A 1 11.58 6.82 -9.98
CA LEU A 1 10.56 5.88 -9.45
C LEU A 1 10.65 5.71 -7.93
N MET A 2 11.81 5.38 -7.34
CA MET A 2 11.92 5.27 -5.87
C MET A 2 11.50 6.56 -5.12
N ILE A 3 11.95 7.74 -5.57
CA ILE A 3 11.56 9.02 -4.97
C ILE A 3 10.04 9.23 -5.05
N ILE A 4 9.44 8.96 -6.21
CA ILE A 4 7.98 9.07 -6.42
C ILE A 4 7.23 8.12 -5.48
N ASN A 5 7.73 6.89 -5.32
CA ASN A 5 7.09 5.92 -4.45
C ASN A 5 7.19 6.34 -2.98
N ALA A 6 8.36 6.84 -2.54
CA ALA A 6 8.58 7.33 -1.19
C ALA A 6 7.69 8.55 -0.87
N THR A 7 7.61 9.52 -1.79
CA THR A 7 6.76 10.71 -1.62
C THR A 7 5.28 10.33 -1.57
N THR A 8 4.85 9.37 -2.40
CA THR A 8 3.45 8.91 -2.40
C THR A 8 3.11 8.20 -1.10
N HIS A 9 3.97 7.32 -0.58
CA HIS A 9 3.74 6.64 0.70
C HIS A 9 3.71 7.61 1.88
N ALA A 10 4.60 8.61 1.90
CA ALA A 10 4.58 9.65 2.93
C ALA A 10 3.26 10.44 2.90
N LEU A 11 2.77 10.78 1.71
CA LEU A 11 1.52 11.50 1.52
C LEU A 11 0.31 10.66 1.97
N ILE A 12 0.28 9.37 1.63
CA ILE A 12 -0.73 8.41 2.12
C ILE A 12 -0.73 8.37 3.65
N TYR A 13 0.45 8.24 4.27
CA TYR A 13 0.56 8.16 5.72
C TYR A 13 0.01 9.43 6.41
N VAL A 14 0.38 10.61 5.92
CA VAL A 14 -0.12 11.88 6.44
C VAL A 14 -1.64 11.98 6.29
N LEU A 15 -2.20 11.59 5.16
CA LEU A 15 -3.64 11.59 4.94
C LEU A 15 -4.38 10.62 5.87
N VAL A 16 -3.85 9.40 6.02
CA VAL A 16 -4.43 8.37 6.90
C VAL A 16 -4.47 8.87 8.34
N VAL A 17 -3.37 9.40 8.87
CA VAL A 17 -3.31 9.94 10.24
C VAL A 17 -4.23 11.15 10.42
N SER A 18 -4.43 11.95 9.38
CA SER A 18 -5.27 13.16 9.44
C SER A 18 -6.77 12.86 9.38
N VAL A 19 -7.16 11.77 8.68
CA VAL A 19 -8.55 11.42 8.38
C VAL A 19 -9.08 10.30 9.27
N ILE A 20 -8.27 9.29 9.57
CA ILE A 20 -8.70 8.07 10.27
C ILE A 20 -8.33 8.19 11.75
N PRO A 21 -9.31 8.20 12.69
CA PRO A 21 -9.03 8.20 14.11
C PRO A 21 -8.37 6.88 14.56
N GLU A 22 -7.51 6.95 15.57
CA GLU A 22 -6.58 5.89 15.99
C GLU A 22 -7.25 4.52 16.18
N TRP A 23 -8.42 4.48 16.83
CA TRP A 23 -9.12 3.23 17.15
C TRP A 23 -10.12 2.77 16.09
N SER A 24 -10.28 3.52 15.00
CA SER A 24 -11.30 3.25 13.98
C SER A 24 -11.04 1.98 13.16
N THR A 25 -9.82 1.45 13.20
CA THR A 25 -9.41 0.19 12.55
C THR A 25 -9.76 -1.05 13.37
N VAL A 26 -9.97 -0.90 14.68
CA VAL A 26 -10.23 -2.03 15.61
C VAL A 26 -11.70 -2.05 16.04
N ARG A 27 -12.31 -0.88 16.21
CA ARG A 27 -13.70 -0.75 16.68
C ARG A 27 -14.41 0.39 15.97
N GLN A 28 -15.74 0.31 15.88
CA GLN A 28 -16.56 1.48 15.58
C GLN A 28 -16.25 2.59 16.57
N ASN A 29 -15.85 3.74 16.05
CA ASN A 29 -15.40 4.88 16.83
C ASN A 29 -16.18 6.13 16.42
N ASP A 30 -16.71 6.84 17.41
CA ASP A 30 -17.39 8.13 17.23
C ASP A 30 -16.46 9.33 17.55
N GLU A 31 -15.17 9.07 17.80
CA GLU A 31 -14.18 10.11 18.01
C GLU A 31 -14.00 10.99 16.77
N SER A 32 -13.82 12.29 17.01
CA SER A 32 -13.55 13.25 15.95
C SER A 32 -12.15 13.01 15.37
N SER A 33 -12.07 12.97 14.04
CA SER A 33 -10.81 12.93 13.29
C SER A 33 -9.91 14.11 13.65
N LEU A 34 -8.60 13.92 13.50
CA LEU A 34 -7.60 14.93 13.88
C LEU A 34 -7.72 16.22 13.06
N PHE A 35 -7.96 16.12 11.74
CA PHE A 35 -8.11 17.29 10.86
C PHE A 35 -9.37 17.27 9.98
N ILE A 36 -9.70 16.14 9.36
CA ILE A 36 -10.78 16.05 8.36
C ILE A 36 -11.69 14.88 8.69
N GLN A 37 -12.99 15.16 8.80
CA GLN A 37 -13.97 14.13 9.12
C GLN A 37 -14.03 13.06 8.02
N PRO A 38 -14.01 11.77 8.39
CA PRO A 38 -14.03 10.69 7.41
C PRO A 38 -15.31 10.76 6.58
N SER A 39 -15.15 11.04 5.30
CA SER A 39 -16.22 11.09 4.31
C SER A 39 -15.78 10.31 3.06
N THR A 40 -16.69 10.07 2.12
CA THR A 40 -16.43 9.23 0.94
C THR A 40 -15.28 9.78 0.07
N LEU A 41 -15.16 11.11 -0.03
CA LEU A 41 -14.13 11.76 -0.86
C LEU A 41 -12.68 11.50 -0.39
N PRO A 42 -12.28 11.79 0.86
CA PRO A 42 -10.93 11.53 1.32
C PRO A 42 -10.58 10.04 1.26
N ILE A 43 -11.54 9.14 1.50
CA ILE A 43 -11.33 7.69 1.38
C ILE A 43 -11.03 7.30 -0.07
N LEU A 44 -11.76 7.85 -1.04
CA LEU A 44 -11.50 7.61 -2.47
C LEU A 44 -10.12 8.13 -2.89
N ILE A 45 -9.71 9.28 -2.36
CA ILE A 45 -8.38 9.85 -2.61
C ILE A 45 -7.28 8.94 -2.05
N ILE A 46 -7.44 8.45 -0.82
CA ILE A 46 -6.50 7.50 -0.20
C ILE A 46 -6.43 6.20 -1.02
N ALA A 47 -7.59 5.65 -1.42
CA ALA A 47 -7.65 4.44 -2.24
C ALA A 47 -6.94 4.63 -3.59
N PHE A 48 -7.15 5.77 -4.25
CA PHE A 48 -6.46 6.12 -5.49
C PHE A 48 -4.95 6.23 -5.30
N LEU A 49 -4.49 6.92 -4.25
CA LEU A 49 -3.07 7.06 -3.93
C LEU A 49 -2.40 5.70 -3.63
N CYS A 50 -3.07 4.83 -2.89
CA CYS A 50 -2.60 3.46 -2.65
C CYS A 50 -2.46 2.67 -3.96
N GLY A 51 -3.45 2.76 -4.85
CA GLY A 51 -3.38 2.13 -6.18
C GLY A 51 -2.23 2.68 -7.04
N PHE A 52 -2.02 4.01 -6.99
CA PHE A 52 -0.91 4.66 -7.69
C PHE A 52 0.45 4.20 -7.15
N ALA A 53 0.60 4.09 -5.83
CA ALA A 53 1.80 3.59 -5.18
C ALA A 53 2.10 2.14 -5.56
N ASP A 54 1.09 1.26 -5.57
CA ASP A 54 1.25 -0.14 -5.96
C ASP A 54 1.66 -0.27 -7.45
N ALA A 55 1.02 0.51 -8.33
CA ALA A 55 1.38 0.55 -9.75
C ALA A 55 2.84 1.00 -9.97
N ALA A 56 3.28 2.04 -9.26
CA ALA A 56 4.66 2.53 -9.31
C ALA A 56 5.65 1.47 -8.81
N ASN A 57 5.33 0.77 -7.71
CA ASN A 57 6.17 -0.29 -7.15
C ASN A 57 6.28 -1.49 -8.09
N ASN A 58 5.15 -1.95 -8.66
CA ASN A 58 5.13 -3.04 -9.64
C ASN A 58 5.92 -2.71 -10.90
N THR A 59 5.83 -1.46 -11.38
CA THR A 59 6.60 -0.99 -12.54
C THR A 59 8.09 -0.98 -12.23
N THR A 60 8.49 -0.42 -11.08
CA THR A 60 9.89 -0.38 -10.62
C THR A 60 10.48 -1.78 -10.55
N ARG A 61 9.74 -2.73 -9.96
CA ARG A 61 10.16 -4.12 -9.83
C ARG A 61 10.34 -4.81 -11.18
N THR A 62 9.44 -4.54 -12.13
CA THR A 62 9.52 -5.07 -13.50
C THR A 62 10.80 -4.56 -14.17
N VAL A 63 11.06 -3.25 -14.12
CA VAL A 63 12.27 -2.64 -14.71
C VAL A 63 13.55 -3.19 -14.06
N ILE A 64 13.62 -3.23 -12.74
CA ILE A 64 14.79 -3.76 -12.01
C ILE A 64 15.03 -5.23 -12.36
N SER A 65 13.98 -6.06 -12.39
CA SER A 65 14.09 -7.47 -12.74
C SER A 65 14.56 -7.70 -14.18
N SER A 66 14.16 -6.81 -15.10
CA SER A 66 14.61 -6.85 -16.49
C SER A 66 16.08 -6.44 -16.66
N LEU A 67 16.56 -5.54 -15.80
CA LEU A 67 17.94 -5.06 -15.82
C LEU A 67 18.91 -6.08 -15.20
N LEU A 68 18.52 -6.70 -14.08
CA LEU A 68 19.38 -7.61 -13.32
C LEU A 68 19.57 -8.97 -13.99
N ILE A 69 18.55 -9.48 -14.69
CA ILE A 69 18.59 -10.83 -15.31
C ILE A 69 18.11 -10.71 -16.77
N PRO A 70 19.01 -10.29 -17.68
CA PRO A 70 18.70 -10.26 -19.10
C PRO A 70 18.38 -11.67 -19.61
N GLY A 71 17.21 -11.83 -20.25
CA GLY A 71 16.70 -13.12 -20.76
C GLY A 71 15.89 -13.97 -19.76
N GLY A 72 15.93 -13.66 -18.46
CA GLY A 72 15.17 -14.36 -17.42
C GLY A 72 14.06 -13.53 -16.76
N SER A 73 13.81 -12.31 -17.26
CA SER A 73 12.93 -11.32 -16.64
C SER A 73 11.52 -11.83 -16.32
N GLN A 74 10.91 -12.64 -17.21
CA GLN A 74 9.59 -13.23 -16.96
C GLN A 74 9.59 -14.22 -15.77
N ARG A 75 10.64 -15.03 -15.61
CA ARG A 75 10.75 -15.99 -14.49
C ARG A 75 10.92 -15.27 -13.16
N VAL A 76 11.74 -14.22 -13.14
CA VAL A 76 11.98 -13.37 -11.96
C VAL A 76 10.73 -12.58 -11.59
N PHE A 77 10.04 -12.03 -12.59
CA PHE A 77 8.77 -11.33 -12.38
C PHE A 77 7.70 -12.26 -11.79
N GLY A 78 7.60 -13.49 -12.32
CA GLY A 78 6.69 -14.52 -11.82
C GLY A 78 6.99 -14.91 -10.36
N ALA A 79 8.25 -15.21 -10.04
CA ALA A 79 8.68 -15.48 -8.66
C ALA A 79 8.34 -14.31 -7.73
N SER A 80 8.53 -13.09 -8.19
CA SER A 80 8.24 -11.90 -7.39
C SER A 80 6.74 -11.68 -7.14
N ARG A 81 5.86 -12.01 -8.12
CA ARG A 81 4.40 -12.02 -7.89
C ARG A 81 4.00 -13.12 -6.91
N PHE A 82 4.63 -14.29 -6.96
CA PHE A 82 4.41 -15.36 -6.00
C PHE A 82 4.75 -14.91 -4.58
N TYR A 83 5.93 -14.31 -4.36
CA TYR A 83 6.30 -13.78 -3.05
C TYR A 83 5.37 -12.66 -2.56
N HIS A 84 4.92 -11.77 -3.45
CA HIS A 84 3.95 -10.74 -3.10
C HIS A 84 2.62 -11.36 -2.63
N GLY A 85 2.10 -12.35 -3.35
CA GLY A 85 0.89 -13.06 -2.95
C GLY A 85 1.05 -13.84 -1.64
N LEU A 86 2.19 -14.49 -1.45
CA LEU A 86 2.50 -15.20 -0.20
C LEU A 86 2.56 -14.24 0.99
N ALA A 87 3.19 -13.07 0.84
CA ALA A 87 3.22 -12.04 1.87
C ALA A 87 1.81 -11.52 2.21
N ALA A 88 0.98 -11.26 1.20
CA ALA A 88 -0.41 -10.85 1.40
C ALA A 88 -1.23 -11.92 2.14
N SER A 89 -1.06 -13.20 1.80
CA SER A 89 -1.71 -14.32 2.50
C SER A 89 -1.26 -14.41 3.96
N ILE A 90 0.05 -14.29 4.24
CA ILE A 90 0.57 -14.30 5.61
C ILE A 90 -0.04 -13.16 6.42
N LEU A 91 -0.07 -11.94 5.86
CA LEU A 91 -0.66 -10.79 6.54
C LEU A 91 -2.16 -10.99 6.78
N PHE A 92 -2.91 -11.53 5.82
CA PHE A 92 -4.33 -11.80 5.99
C PHE A 92 -4.61 -12.81 7.12
N PHE A 93 -3.86 -13.93 7.16
CA PHE A 93 -4.01 -14.92 8.23
C PHE A 93 -3.46 -14.45 9.57
N SER A 94 -2.49 -13.54 9.58
CA SER A 94 -1.91 -12.98 10.82
C SER A 94 -2.70 -11.79 11.35
N SER A 95 -3.54 -11.15 10.53
CA SER A 95 -4.33 -9.97 10.88
C SER A 95 -5.14 -10.13 12.18
N PRO A 96 -5.77 -11.28 12.48
CA PRO A 96 -6.52 -11.45 13.74
C PRO A 96 -5.62 -11.45 14.98
N SER A 97 -4.36 -11.85 14.84
CA SER A 97 -3.39 -11.92 15.94
C SER A 97 -2.66 -10.59 16.18
N LEU A 98 -2.81 -9.63 15.26
CA LEU A 98 -2.21 -8.30 15.28
C LEU A 98 -3.19 -7.20 15.72
N SER A 99 -4.48 -7.53 15.86
CA SER A 99 -5.54 -6.67 16.40
C SER A 99 -5.67 -6.85 17.91
#